data_AF-A0A8J7E159-F1
#
_entry.id   AF-A0A8J7E159-F1
#
_cell.length_a   1.000
_cell.length_b   1.000
_cell.length_c   1.000
_cell.angle_alpha   90.00
_cell.angle_beta   90.00
_cell.angle_gamma   90.00
#
_symmetry.space_group_name_H-M   'P 1'
#
loop_
_entity.id
_entity.type
_entity.pdbx_description
1 polymer ?
#
loop_
_entity_poly.entity_id
_entity_poly.type
_entity_poly.pdbx_seq_one_letter_code
_entity_poly.pdbx_strand_id
1 'polypeptide(L)'
;MNIPKGGRGKKAPYDTTHVRVPVGMKPLVDELIEEYKQKVMTGTIDSDAEIDKSCSSLLLAGQVSIDEAMKIAKKVLRLKRSARVSITKLLTALYSIDKLPDDI
;
A
#
# COMPACT_ATOMS: atom_id res chain seq x y z
N MET A 1 22.48 15.22 -5.71
CA MET A 1 22.52 13.98 -6.52
C MET A 1 21.88 14.26 -7.87
N ASN A 2 22.54 13.87 -8.97
CA ASN A 2 22.20 14.28 -10.33
C ASN A 2 21.16 13.30 -10.92
N ILE A 3 19.90 13.42 -10.50
CA ILE A 3 18.81 12.59 -11.03
C ILE A 3 18.61 12.99 -12.50
N PRO A 4 18.70 12.06 -13.48
CA PRO A 4 18.45 12.36 -14.87
C PRO A 4 16.97 12.71 -15.01
N LYS A 5 16.67 14.00 -14.93
CA LYS A 5 15.34 14.52 -15.29
C LYS A 5 15.17 14.27 -16.77
N GLY A 6 14.29 13.33 -17.11
CA GLY A 6 13.75 13.21 -18.47
C GLY A 6 13.19 14.58 -18.86
N GLY A 7 13.90 15.27 -19.73
CA GLY A 7 13.54 16.56 -20.29
C GLY A 7 13.39 16.41 -21.80
N ARG A 8 13.02 17.50 -22.48
CA ARG A 8 12.90 17.51 -23.94
C ARG A 8 14.19 16.98 -24.59
N GLY A 9 14.09 15.85 -25.30
CA GLY A 9 15.21 15.19 -25.97
C GLY A 9 16.01 14.17 -25.13
N LYS A 10 15.66 13.95 -23.85
CA LYS A 10 16.29 12.92 -23.02
C LYS A 10 15.34 11.75 -22.80
N LYS A 11 15.72 10.57 -23.28
CA LYS A 11 14.98 9.32 -22.99
C LYS A 11 15.19 8.97 -21.52
N ALA A 12 14.10 8.65 -20.83
CA ALA A 12 14.20 8.03 -19.51
C ALA A 12 14.89 6.66 -19.63
N PRO A 13 15.56 6.17 -18.57
CA PRO A 13 16.19 4.85 -18.58
C PRO A 13 15.18 3.68 -18.59
N TYR A 14 13.88 3.97 -18.61
CA TYR A 14 12.76 3.03 -18.65
C TYR A 14 11.71 3.54 -19.63
N ASP A 15 10.83 2.64 -20.07
CA ASP A 15 9.71 3.00 -20.93
C ASP A 15 8.65 3.78 -20.15
N THR A 16 7.99 4.72 -20.82
CA THR A 16 7.02 5.62 -20.19
C THR A 16 5.70 5.61 -20.96
N THR A 17 4.60 5.76 -20.23
CA THR A 17 3.24 5.90 -20.77
C THR A 17 2.55 7.09 -20.08
N HIS A 18 1.57 7.68 -20.76
CA HIS A 18 0.78 8.78 -20.22
C HIS A 18 -0.48 8.27 -19.53
N VAL A 19 -0.70 8.68 -18.28
CA VAL A 19 -1.92 8.41 -17.51
C VAL A 19 -2.42 9.70 -16.88
N ARG A 20 -3.74 9.90 -16.83
CA ARG A 20 -4.36 11.01 -16.11
C ARG A 20 -4.62 10.60 -14.67
N VAL A 21 -4.18 11.42 -13.74
CA VAL A 21 -4.30 11.15 -12.29
C VAL A 21 -5.08 12.29 -11.63
N PRO A 22 -5.99 12.00 -10.67
CA PRO A 22 -6.62 13.03 -9.86
C PRO A 22 -5.59 13.93 -9.16
N VAL A 23 -5.85 15.23 -9.10
CA VAL A 23 -4.88 16.23 -8.58
C VAL A 23 -4.41 15.90 -7.16
N GLY A 24 -5.31 15.43 -6.29
CA GLY A 24 -4.96 15.08 -4.91
C GLY A 24 -4.05 13.86 -4.77
N MET A 25 -3.98 12.99 -5.79
CA MET A 25 -3.10 11.81 -5.79
C MET A 25 -1.73 12.08 -6.42
N LYS A 26 -1.58 13.23 -7.11
CA LYS A 26 -0.32 13.59 -7.77
C LYS A 26 0.92 13.49 -6.86
N PRO A 27 0.95 14.03 -5.62
CA PRO A 27 2.16 13.95 -4.80
C PRO A 27 2.55 12.50 -4.46
N LEU A 28 1.57 11.63 -4.19
CA LEU A 28 1.82 10.22 -3.90
C LEU A 28 2.39 9.47 -5.11
N VAL A 29 1.86 9.76 -6.30
CA VAL A 29 2.36 9.17 -7.55
C VAL A 29 3.76 9.66 -7.86
N ASP A 30 4.05 10.95 -7.61
CA ASP A 30 5.38 11.51 -7.79
C ASP A 30 6.42 10.85 -6.87
N GLU A 31 6.07 10.57 -5.61
CA GLU A 31 6.91 9.83 -4.65
C GLU A 31 7.22 8.40 -5.14
N LEU A 32 6.22 7.65 -5.59
CA LEU A 32 6.40 6.31 -6.12
C LEU A 32 7.30 6.28 -7.36
N ILE A 33 7.17 7.28 -8.23
CA ILE A 33 8.03 7.43 -9.42
C ILE A 33 9.47 7.70 -9.00
N GLU A 34 9.70 8.52 -7.97
CA GLU A 34 11.05 8.81 -7.47
C GLU A 34 11.71 7.59 -6.84
N GLU A 35 10.98 6.83 -6.04
CA GLU A 35 11.47 5.57 -5.47
C GLU A 35 11.87 4.58 -6.58
N TYR A 36 11.00 4.41 -7.58
CA TYR A 36 11.29 3.54 -8.72
C TYR A 36 12.54 3.99 -9.49
N LYS A 37 12.67 5.29 -9.78
CA LYS A 37 13.88 5.86 -10.42
C LYS A 37 15.14 5.51 -9.65
N GLN A 38 15.12 5.64 -8.32
CA GLN A 38 16.29 5.33 -7.50
C GLN A 38 16.67 3.86 -7.57
N LYS A 39 15.68 2.96 -7.50
CA LYS A 39 15.92 1.51 -7.58
C LYS A 39 16.48 1.08 -8.94
N VAL A 40 15.94 1.62 -10.04
CA VAL A 40 16.46 1.38 -11.40
C VAL A 40 17.89 1.92 -11.56
N MET A 41 18.17 3.13 -11.07
CA MET A 41 19.52 3.70 -11.16
C MET A 41 20.57 2.94 -10.34
N THR A 42 20.15 2.30 -9.24
CA THR A 42 21.03 1.52 -8.36
C THR A 42 21.22 0.08 -8.87
N GLY A 43 20.57 -0.30 -9.98
CA GLY A 43 20.65 -1.64 -10.57
C GLY A 43 20.01 -2.72 -9.70
N THR A 44 19.07 -2.34 -8.83
CA THR A 44 18.43 -3.26 -7.86
C THR A 44 17.17 -3.91 -8.43
N ILE A 45 16.68 -3.42 -9.57
CA ILE A 45 15.49 -3.92 -10.26
C ILE A 45 15.81 -3.94 -11.76
N ASP A 46 15.95 -5.14 -12.32
CA ASP A 46 16.20 -5.35 -13.76
C ASP A 46 14.92 -5.69 -14.54
N SER A 47 13.79 -5.92 -13.86
CA SER A 47 12.52 -6.26 -14.51
C SER A 47 11.28 -5.86 -13.70
N ASP A 48 10.19 -5.57 -14.41
CA ASP A 48 8.88 -5.18 -13.85
C ASP A 48 8.31 -6.20 -12.84
N ALA A 49 8.77 -7.46 -12.89
CA ALA A 49 8.32 -8.55 -12.03
C ALA A 49 8.73 -8.42 -10.55
N GLU A 50 9.74 -7.60 -10.22
CA GLU A 50 10.19 -7.41 -8.83
C GLU A 50 9.44 -6.29 -8.10
N ILE A 51 8.79 -5.39 -8.86
CA ILE A 51 8.04 -4.25 -8.32
C ILE A 51 6.78 -4.72 -7.57
N ASP A 52 6.09 -5.74 -8.08
CA ASP A 52 4.90 -6.33 -7.43
C ASP A 52 5.20 -6.85 -6.02
N LYS A 53 6.42 -7.32 -5.76
CA LYS A 53 6.86 -7.76 -4.43
C LYS A 53 7.14 -6.59 -3.49
N SER A 54 7.59 -5.44 -4.00
CA SER A 54 7.84 -4.27 -3.18
C SER A 54 6.54 -3.51 -2.84
N CYS A 55 5.59 -3.41 -3.78
CA CYS A 55 4.28 -2.79 -3.52
C CYS A 55 3.45 -3.57 -2.49
N SER A 56 3.52 -4.90 -2.51
CA SER A 56 2.90 -5.72 -1.46
C SER A 56 3.50 -5.42 -0.08
N SER A 57 4.81 -5.20 0.02
CA SER A 57 5.44 -4.82 1.30
C SER A 57 5.02 -3.43 1.83
N LEU A 58 4.76 -2.44 0.97
CA LEU A 58 4.20 -1.14 1.37
C LEU A 58 2.72 -1.24 1.81
N LEU A 59 1.93 -2.10 1.17
CA LEU A 59 0.56 -2.43 1.62
C LEU A 59 0.57 -3.17 2.97
N LEU A 60 1.60 -3.98 3.23
CA LEU A 60 1.85 -4.64 4.51
C LEU A 60 2.34 -3.65 5.58
N ALA A 61 3.11 -2.62 5.24
CA ALA A 61 3.55 -1.59 6.18
C ALA A 61 2.39 -0.73 6.74
N GLY A 62 1.27 -0.66 5.99
CA GLY A 62 0.01 -0.07 6.44
C GLY A 62 -0.94 -1.05 7.16
N GLN A 63 -0.55 -2.32 7.35
CA GLN A 63 -1.36 -3.24 8.14
C GLN A 63 -1.33 -2.80 9.60
N VAL A 64 -2.42 -2.19 10.01
CA VAL A 64 -2.79 -2.02 11.40
C VAL A 64 -2.69 -3.39 12.06
N SER A 65 -1.99 -3.48 13.19
CA SER A 65 -1.91 -4.73 13.95
C SER A 65 -3.31 -5.21 14.32
N ILE A 66 -3.50 -6.53 14.45
CA ILE A 66 -4.82 -7.10 14.82
C ILE A 66 -5.35 -6.43 16.11
N ASP A 67 -4.47 -6.14 17.06
CA ASP A 67 -4.80 -5.51 18.34
C ASP A 67 -5.30 -4.06 18.17
N GLU A 68 -4.67 -3.28 17.31
CA GLU A 68 -5.10 -1.91 17.00
C GLU A 68 -6.43 -1.90 16.23
N ALA A 69 -6.59 -2.80 15.26
CA ALA A 69 -7.83 -2.97 14.52
C ALA A 69 -8.97 -3.38 15.46
N MET A 70 -8.71 -4.26 16.43
CA MET A 70 -9.65 -4.63 17.49
C MET A 70 -10.00 -3.44 18.39
N LYS A 71 -9.02 -2.62 18.78
CA LYS A 71 -9.27 -1.45 19.64
C LYS A 71 -10.15 -0.41 18.93
N ILE A 72 -9.94 -0.22 17.63
CA ILE A 72 -10.78 0.65 16.79
C ILE A 72 -12.18 0.05 16.63
N ALA A 73 -12.27 -1.25 16.34
CA ALA A 73 -13.55 -1.95 16.25
C ALA A 73 -14.37 -1.83 17.54
N LYS A 74 -13.75 -2.01 18.72
CA LYS A 74 -14.38 -1.82 20.04
C LYS A 74 -14.85 -0.38 20.26
N LYS A 75 -14.07 0.61 19.80
CA LYS A 75 -14.42 2.05 19.91
C LYS A 75 -15.61 2.43 19.03
N VAL A 76 -15.71 1.83 17.84
CA VAL A 76 -16.78 2.09 16.85
C VAL A 76 -18.05 1.31 17.17
N LEU A 77 -17.93 0.06 17.60
CA LEU A 77 -19.06 -0.83 17.89
C LEU A 77 -19.60 -0.62 19.29
N ARG A 78 -20.40 0.41 19.48
CA ARG A 78 -20.91 0.70 20.82
C ARG A 78 -22.00 -0.28 21.29
N LEU A 79 -22.97 -0.76 20.48
CA LEU A 79 -24.20 -1.33 21.09
C LEU A 79 -25.03 -2.43 20.36
N LYS A 80 -24.57 -3.20 19.35
CA LYS A 80 -25.39 -4.34 18.83
C LYS A 80 -24.58 -5.61 18.53
N ARG A 81 -25.04 -6.75 19.06
CA ARG A 81 -24.42 -8.09 18.90
C ARG A 81 -24.23 -8.46 17.42
N SER A 82 -25.18 -8.13 16.56
CA SER A 82 -25.10 -8.40 15.12
C SER A 82 -23.95 -7.65 14.43
N ALA A 83 -23.72 -6.38 14.80
CA ALA A 83 -22.64 -5.58 14.25
C ALA A 83 -21.26 -6.09 14.72
N ARG A 84 -21.15 -6.61 15.95
CA ARG A 84 -19.93 -7.27 16.44
C ARG A 84 -19.60 -8.48 15.57
N VAL A 85 -20.55 -9.39 15.38
CA VAL A 85 -20.34 -10.61 14.60
C VAL A 85 -19.90 -10.31 13.17
N SER A 86 -20.48 -9.31 12.50
CA SER A 86 -20.09 -8.93 11.14
C SER A 86 -18.66 -8.37 11.08
N ILE A 87 -18.25 -7.55 12.05
CA ILE A 87 -16.88 -7.03 12.10
C ILE A 87 -15.87 -8.11 12.49
N THR A 88 -16.21 -9.02 13.39
CA THR A 88 -15.34 -10.17 13.71
C THR A 88 -15.09 -11.02 12.47
N LYS A 89 -16.13 -11.31 11.69
CA LYS A 89 -16.03 -12.06 10.42
C LYS A 89 -15.18 -11.32 9.38
N LEU A 90 -15.32 -10.00 9.30
CA LEU A 90 -14.50 -9.16 8.42
C LEU A 90 -13.03 -9.21 8.84
N LEU A 91 -12.74 -9.05 10.13
CA LEU A 91 -11.37 -9.11 10.65
C LEU A 91 -10.75 -10.50 10.48
N THR A 92 -11.50 -11.59 10.74
CA THR A 92 -10.99 -12.95 10.46
C THR A 92 -10.61 -13.14 9.00
N ALA A 93 -11.41 -12.59 8.07
CA ALA A 93 -11.15 -12.70 6.64
C ALA A 93 -9.97 -11.84 6.16
N LEU A 94 -9.79 -10.64 6.74
CA LEU A 94 -8.70 -9.73 6.38
C LEU A 94 -7.33 -10.22 6.89
N TYR A 95 -7.30 -10.87 8.04
CA TYR A 95 -6.05 -11.35 8.68
C TYR A 95 -5.84 -12.87 8.54
N SER A 96 -6.71 -13.57 7.81
CA SER A 96 -6.61 -15.03 7.60
C SER A 96 -6.48 -15.82 8.90
N ILE A 97 -7.23 -15.45 9.94
CA ILE A 97 -7.25 -16.11 11.24
C ILE A 97 -8.54 -16.91 11.46
N ASP A 98 -8.43 -18.11 12.02
CA ASP A 98 -9.57 -19.02 12.20
C ASP A 98 -10.58 -18.50 13.24
N LYS A 99 -10.11 -17.84 14.29
CA LYS A 99 -10.93 -17.19 15.32
C LYS A 99 -10.19 -15.99 15.93
N LEU A 100 -10.90 -14.89 16.14
CA LEU A 100 -10.45 -13.84 17.06
C LEU A 100 -10.72 -14.27 18.52
N PRO A 101 -9.90 -13.82 19.49
CA PRO A 101 -10.16 -14.05 20.91
C PRO A 101 -11.53 -13.49 21.30
N ASP A 102 -12.30 -14.29 22.07
CA ASP A 102 -13.74 -14.12 22.34
C ASP A 102 -14.11 -12.89 23.21
N ASP A 103 -13.15 -12.04 23.57
CA ASP A 103 -13.39 -10.86 24.40
C ASP A 103 -13.88 -9.65 23.57
N ILE A 104 -15.16 -9.70 23.14
CA ILE A 104 -15.88 -8.57 22.51
C ILE A 104 -17.00 -8.00 23.39
#